data_AF-A0A7K2N4D1-F1
#
_entry.id   AF-A0A7K2N4D1-F1
#
_cell.length_a   1.000
_cell.length_b   1.000
_cell.length_c   1.000
_cell.angle_alpha   90.00
_cell.angle_beta   90.00
_cell.angle_gamma   90.00
#
_symmetry.space_group_name_H-M   'P 1'
#
loop_
_entity.id
_entity.type
_entity.pdbx_description
1 polymer ?
#
loop_
_entity_poly.entity_id
_entity_poly.type
_entity_poly.pdbx_seq_one_letter_code
_entity_poly.pdbx_strand_id
1 'polypeptide(L)'
;QQQWYTRDSSVGGWTNGVWNMTFTGVEGAPAGNFETGPYTTLDTTPISREKPFLYLDGDEYKVRMPAKRTNARGVSWPANAGGTSLPLSRFYVVKPGATAATINAALDQGLNLLFTPGVYHIDQTIEVDRANTVVLGLGLATIIPDGGVDAMHVADVDGVRLAGFLIDAGPVNSDTLLRIGTPGGNADHSANPTTMQDVFIRVGGAGPGKATDSVVIESDDVLVDHTWIWRADHGEGVGWETNRADYGLRVNGDDVLATGLFVEHFNKYDV
;
A
#
# COMPACT_ATOMS: atom_id res chain seq x y z
N GLN A 1 6.31 -22.66 -4.90
CA GLN A 1 6.05 -21.22 -5.07
C GLN A 1 6.93 -20.75 -6.22
N GLN A 2 6.36 -20.08 -7.22
CA GLN A 2 7.11 -19.60 -8.38
C GLN A 2 8.14 -18.54 -7.94
N GLN A 3 7.68 -17.57 -7.17
CA GLN A 3 8.49 -16.51 -6.57
C GLN A 3 8.10 -16.25 -5.11
N TRP A 4 8.98 -15.56 -4.38
CA TRP A 4 8.73 -15.11 -3.02
C TRP A 4 9.62 -13.92 -2.67
N TYR A 5 9.10 -12.99 -1.86
CA TYR A 5 9.88 -11.92 -1.25
C TYR A 5 9.81 -12.03 0.27
N THR A 6 10.94 -11.93 0.96
CA THR A 6 11.00 -11.89 2.43
C THR A 6 11.93 -10.79 2.86
N ARG A 7 11.49 -9.95 3.79
CA ARG A 7 12.32 -8.89 4.36
C ARG A 7 12.35 -8.93 5.87
N ASP A 8 13.41 -8.38 6.46
CA ASP A 8 13.53 -8.03 7.87
C ASP A 8 13.02 -9.11 8.83
N SER A 9 13.47 -10.34 8.59
CA SER A 9 12.95 -11.57 9.20
C SER A 9 14.08 -12.46 9.70
N SER A 10 13.72 -13.53 10.39
CA SER A 10 14.64 -14.60 10.78
C SER A 10 14.05 -15.94 10.38
N VAL A 11 14.81 -16.76 9.65
CA VAL A 11 14.41 -18.10 9.22
C VAL A 11 15.44 -19.13 9.69
N GLY A 12 14.98 -20.31 10.12
CA GLY A 12 15.89 -21.41 10.47
C GLY A 12 16.60 -22.04 9.27
N GLY A 13 16.08 -21.82 8.07
CA GLY A 13 16.65 -22.26 6.80
C GLY A 13 15.66 -22.09 5.65
N TRP A 14 16.15 -22.23 4.42
CA TRP A 14 15.35 -22.11 3.21
C TRP A 14 15.63 -23.28 2.27
N THR A 15 14.60 -24.04 1.91
CA THR A 15 14.76 -25.39 1.34
C THR A 15 14.58 -25.47 -0.17
N ASN A 16 14.01 -24.44 -0.84
CA ASN A 16 13.73 -24.48 -2.27
C ASN A 16 13.59 -23.07 -2.88
N GLY A 17 13.98 -22.90 -4.14
CA GLY A 17 13.58 -21.77 -4.98
C GLY A 17 13.21 -22.25 -6.40
N VAL A 18 12.19 -21.64 -7.01
CA VAL A 18 11.73 -22.01 -8.36
C VAL A 18 12.23 -20.98 -9.39
N TRP A 19 11.65 -19.78 -9.44
CA TRP A 19 12.06 -18.75 -10.39
C TRP A 19 12.77 -17.59 -9.70
N ASN A 20 12.20 -17.04 -8.63
CA ASN A 20 12.78 -15.87 -7.96
C ASN A 20 12.46 -15.86 -6.46
N MET A 21 13.43 -16.15 -5.60
CA MET A 21 13.30 -15.94 -4.15
C MET A 21 14.24 -14.82 -3.73
N THR A 22 13.66 -13.69 -3.33
CA THR A 22 14.41 -12.51 -2.95
C THR A 22 14.32 -12.27 -1.43
N PHE A 23 15.47 -11.97 -0.82
CA PHE A 23 15.63 -11.72 0.61
C PHE A 23 16.35 -10.39 0.84
N THR A 24 15.85 -9.54 1.72
CA THR A 24 16.54 -8.32 2.18
C THR A 24 16.49 -8.24 3.70
N GLY A 25 17.62 -8.12 4.39
CA GLY A 25 17.56 -8.03 5.85
C GLY A 25 17.12 -9.32 6.56
N VAL A 26 17.28 -10.48 5.92
CA VAL A 26 16.83 -11.76 6.48
C VAL A 26 17.98 -12.52 7.14
N GLU A 27 17.83 -12.78 8.44
CA GLU A 27 18.70 -13.68 9.19
C GLU A 27 18.41 -15.13 8.79
N GLY A 28 19.46 -15.90 8.50
CA GLY A 28 19.33 -17.31 8.07
C GLY A 28 18.90 -17.49 6.61
N ALA A 29 18.81 -16.42 5.82
CA ALA A 29 18.59 -16.52 4.38
C ALA A 29 19.75 -17.28 3.68
N PRO A 30 19.48 -18.00 2.59
CA PRO A 30 20.54 -18.63 1.81
C PRO A 30 21.44 -17.55 1.20
N ALA A 31 22.72 -17.86 1.01
CA ALA A 31 23.61 -16.98 0.26
C ALA A 31 23.05 -16.72 -1.15
N GLY A 32 23.17 -15.49 -1.63
CA GLY A 32 22.74 -15.13 -2.97
C GLY A 32 23.49 -15.97 -4.01
N ASN A 33 22.78 -16.45 -5.03
CA ASN A 33 23.36 -17.24 -6.10
C ASN A 33 22.75 -16.91 -7.47
N PHE A 34 22.22 -15.70 -7.65
CA PHE A 34 21.41 -15.31 -8.80
C PHE A 34 22.03 -15.62 -10.17
N GLU A 35 23.36 -15.60 -10.29
CA GLU A 35 24.07 -15.98 -11.53
C GLU A 35 23.83 -17.44 -11.95
N THR A 36 23.51 -18.32 -11.00
CA THR A 36 23.42 -19.78 -11.19
C THR A 36 22.18 -20.41 -10.57
N GLY A 37 21.34 -19.63 -9.89
CA GLY A 37 20.18 -20.09 -9.16
C GLY A 37 19.19 -18.96 -8.84
N PRO A 38 18.09 -19.26 -8.14
CA PRO A 38 16.97 -18.34 -8.00
C PRO A 38 17.07 -17.40 -6.79
N TYR A 39 18.18 -17.40 -6.04
CA TYR A 39 18.31 -16.64 -4.79
C TYR A 39 18.98 -15.29 -5.00
N THR A 40 18.22 -14.24 -4.73
CA THR A 40 18.70 -12.86 -4.58
C THR A 40 18.71 -12.52 -3.10
N THR A 41 19.89 -12.34 -2.51
CA THR A 41 20.01 -12.11 -1.05
C THR A 41 20.83 -10.86 -0.78
N LEU A 42 20.21 -9.90 -0.11
CA LEU A 42 20.83 -8.66 0.36
C LEU A 42 20.87 -8.68 1.89
N ASP A 43 21.98 -8.20 2.45
CA ASP A 43 22.20 -8.26 3.91
C ASP A 43 21.18 -7.41 4.68
N THR A 44 20.73 -6.29 4.11
CA THR A 44 19.82 -5.33 4.72
C THR A 44 18.75 -4.84 3.75
N THR A 45 17.59 -4.45 4.28
CA THR A 45 16.62 -3.60 3.57
C THR A 45 17.03 -2.13 3.76
N PRO A 46 17.30 -1.34 2.70
CA PRO A 46 17.86 0.02 2.85
C PRO A 46 17.02 0.93 3.75
N ILE A 47 15.70 0.95 3.55
CA ILE A 47 14.73 1.64 4.40
C ILE A 47 13.52 0.72 4.53
N SER A 48 13.02 0.54 5.76
CA SER A 48 11.75 -0.13 5.99
C SER A 48 10.99 0.52 7.14
N ARG A 49 9.67 0.39 7.14
CA ARG A 49 8.81 0.88 8.22
C ARG A 49 7.69 -0.13 8.41
N GLU A 50 7.66 -0.81 9.55
CA GLU A 50 6.64 -1.86 9.74
C GLU A 50 5.22 -1.30 9.71
N LYS A 51 4.32 -2.09 9.12
CA LYS A 51 2.92 -1.71 8.92
C LYS A 51 2.23 -1.37 10.23
N PRO A 52 1.39 -0.32 10.27
CA PRO A 52 0.52 -0.06 11.41
C PRO A 52 -0.41 -1.24 11.70
N PHE A 53 -0.69 -1.47 12.98
CA PHE A 53 -1.60 -2.53 13.40
C PHE A 53 -2.37 -2.19 14.67
N LEU A 54 -3.60 -2.68 14.75
CA LEU A 54 -4.46 -2.57 15.93
C LEU A 54 -3.99 -3.56 17.01
N TYR A 55 -3.96 -3.13 18.27
CA TYR A 55 -3.68 -3.98 19.42
C TYR A 55 -4.47 -3.49 20.65
N LEU A 56 -4.49 -4.33 21.69
CA LEU A 56 -5.04 -3.99 23.00
C LEU A 56 -3.93 -3.59 23.97
N ASP A 57 -4.11 -2.44 24.62
CA ASP A 57 -3.33 -2.01 25.77
C ASP A 57 -4.24 -2.06 27.00
N GLY A 58 -4.18 -3.18 27.74
CA GLY A 58 -5.25 -3.54 28.68
C GLY A 58 -6.56 -3.77 27.93
N ASP A 59 -7.58 -2.96 28.24
CA ASP A 59 -8.90 -3.01 27.58
C ASP A 59 -9.07 -1.93 26.50
N GLU A 60 -8.03 -1.12 26.23
CA GLU A 60 -8.10 -0.02 25.26
C GLU A 60 -7.55 -0.44 23.90
N TYR A 61 -8.34 -0.23 22.84
CA TYR A 61 -7.85 -0.37 21.46
C TYR A 61 -6.92 0.79 21.09
N LYS A 62 -5.74 0.44 20.59
CA LYS A 62 -4.74 1.38 20.08
C LYS A 62 -4.20 0.90 18.74
N VAL A 63 -3.72 1.84 17.92
CA VAL A 63 -2.97 1.52 16.70
C VAL A 63 -1.50 1.77 16.97
N ARG A 64 -0.67 0.74 16.81
CA ARG A 64 0.79 0.85 16.88
C ARG A 64 1.30 1.41 15.56
N MET A 65 2.19 2.40 15.66
CA MET A 65 2.88 3.05 14.55
C MET A 65 4.38 2.77 14.67
N PRO A 66 4.88 1.65 14.12
CA PRO A 66 6.31 1.33 14.19
C PRO A 66 7.16 2.45 13.58
N ALA A 67 8.36 2.68 14.14
CA ALA A 67 9.31 3.64 13.61
C ALA A 67 9.95 3.15 12.30
N LYS A 68 10.39 4.09 11.48
CA LYS A 68 11.24 3.81 10.31
C LYS A 68 12.58 3.22 10.77
N ARG A 69 13.08 2.23 10.04
CA ARG A 69 14.41 1.62 10.19
C ARG A 69 15.20 1.85 8.91
N THR A 70 16.50 2.07 9.06
CA THR A 70 17.46 2.18 7.96
C THR A 70 18.43 1.02 8.05
N ASN A 71 18.79 0.42 6.92
CA ASN A 71 19.60 -0.80 6.85
C ASN A 71 19.03 -1.91 7.75
N ALA A 72 17.72 -2.12 7.65
CA ALA A 72 17.00 -3.06 8.51
C ALA A 72 17.45 -4.50 8.24
N ARG A 73 17.60 -5.25 9.33
CA ARG A 73 17.87 -6.68 9.33
C ARG A 73 17.22 -7.30 10.56
N GLY A 74 16.63 -8.47 10.39
CA GLY A 74 15.90 -9.17 11.45
C GLY A 74 14.60 -8.49 11.85
N VAL A 75 13.86 -9.18 12.72
CA VAL A 75 12.54 -8.75 13.19
C VAL A 75 12.62 -7.44 13.98
N SER A 76 11.56 -6.65 13.92
CA SER A 76 11.45 -5.40 14.69
C SER A 76 11.09 -5.62 16.16
N TRP A 77 10.76 -6.85 16.58
CA TRP A 77 10.35 -7.22 17.94
C TRP A 77 11.27 -8.29 18.53
N PRO A 78 11.55 -8.34 19.85
CA PRO A 78 11.12 -7.47 20.95
C PRO A 78 12.24 -6.53 21.50
N ALA A 79 11.84 -5.57 22.36
CA ALA A 79 12.61 -4.51 23.05
C ALA A 79 13.10 -3.33 22.17
N ASN A 80 12.36 -2.21 22.27
CA ASN A 80 12.76 -0.85 21.82
C ASN A 80 12.75 -0.55 20.32
N ALA A 81 11.87 -1.17 19.53
CA ALA A 81 11.68 -0.92 18.09
C ALA A 81 11.35 0.54 17.68
N GLY A 82 11.25 1.46 18.65
CA GLY A 82 10.76 2.82 18.43
C GLY A 82 9.31 2.84 17.94
N GLY A 83 8.76 4.04 17.80
CA GLY A 83 7.41 4.26 17.29
C GLY A 83 6.40 4.64 18.37
N THR A 84 5.21 5.03 17.93
CA THR A 84 4.16 5.62 18.77
C THR A 84 2.91 4.74 18.79
N SER A 85 1.97 5.04 19.67
CA SER A 85 0.65 4.42 19.69
C SER A 85 -0.41 5.50 19.75
N LEU A 86 -1.40 5.40 18.88
CA LEU A 86 -2.55 6.30 18.84
C LEU A 86 -3.76 5.57 19.43
N PRO A 87 -4.51 6.19 20.36
CA PRO A 87 -5.74 5.58 20.85
C PRO A 87 -6.78 5.57 19.74
N LEU A 88 -7.67 4.57 19.74
CA LEU A 88 -8.70 4.44 18.69
C LEU A 88 -9.62 5.66 18.61
N SER A 89 -9.76 6.44 19.70
CA SER A 89 -10.47 7.73 19.71
C SER A 89 -9.89 8.80 18.77
N ARG A 90 -8.68 8.60 18.23
CA ARG A 90 -8.08 9.45 17.19
C ARG A 90 -8.39 8.96 15.77
N PHE A 91 -9.29 7.99 15.62
CA PHE A 91 -9.70 7.44 14.33
C PHE A 91 -11.20 7.59 14.14
N TYR A 92 -11.59 7.99 12.95
CA TYR A 92 -12.92 7.73 12.45
C TYR A 92 -13.00 6.26 12.01
N VAL A 93 -13.90 5.51 12.66
CA VAL A 93 -14.13 4.09 12.39
C VAL A 93 -15.15 3.99 11.26
N VAL A 94 -14.67 3.80 10.03
CA VAL A 94 -15.51 3.73 8.84
C VAL A 94 -16.26 2.39 8.83
N LYS A 95 -17.58 2.49 8.66
CA LYS A 95 -18.54 1.37 8.61
C LYS A 95 -19.51 1.58 7.44
N PRO A 96 -20.22 0.52 6.99
CA PRO A 96 -21.24 0.67 5.96
C PRO A 96 -22.21 1.81 6.28
N GLY A 97 -22.48 2.66 5.30
CA GLY A 97 -23.29 3.87 5.43
C GLY A 97 -22.48 5.17 5.58
N ALA A 98 -21.18 5.10 5.86
CA ALA A 98 -20.30 6.26 5.77
C ALA A 98 -20.18 6.73 4.31
N THR A 99 -20.33 8.03 4.08
CA THR A 99 -20.12 8.65 2.77
C THR A 99 -18.70 9.21 2.66
N ALA A 100 -18.20 9.41 1.45
CA ALA A 100 -16.91 10.07 1.27
C ALA A 100 -16.88 11.50 1.84
N ALA A 101 -17.98 12.25 1.77
CA ALA A 101 -18.10 13.53 2.47
C ALA A 101 -17.90 13.40 4.00
N THR A 102 -18.42 12.34 4.62
CA THR A 102 -18.23 12.10 6.06
C THR A 102 -16.78 11.69 6.37
N ILE A 103 -16.17 10.89 5.50
CA ILE A 103 -14.77 10.46 5.60
C ILE A 103 -13.84 11.69 5.50
N ASN A 104 -14.01 12.54 4.50
CA ASN A 104 -13.23 13.77 4.31
C ASN A 104 -13.44 14.73 5.49
N ALA A 105 -14.68 14.94 5.94
CA ALA A 105 -14.93 15.78 7.11
C ALA A 105 -14.23 15.27 8.39
N ALA A 106 -14.04 13.95 8.54
CA ALA A 106 -13.27 13.40 9.65
C ALA A 106 -11.76 13.67 9.51
N LEU A 107 -11.23 13.61 8.29
CA LEU A 107 -9.84 13.99 8.00
C LEU A 107 -9.60 15.47 8.32
N ASP A 108 -10.50 16.35 7.89
CA ASP A 108 -10.48 17.79 8.19
C ASP A 108 -10.49 18.08 9.69
N GLN A 109 -11.21 17.26 10.46
CA GLN A 109 -11.28 17.35 11.92
C GLN A 109 -10.02 16.82 12.64
N GLY A 110 -9.02 16.35 11.91
CA GLY A 110 -7.77 15.86 12.51
C GLY A 110 -7.82 14.39 12.93
N LEU A 111 -8.80 13.62 12.46
CA LEU A 111 -8.88 12.17 12.70
C LEU A 111 -8.11 11.38 11.64
N ASN A 112 -7.68 10.20 12.02
CA ASN A 112 -7.20 9.15 11.12
C ASN A 112 -8.38 8.29 10.65
N LEU A 113 -8.16 7.38 9.71
CA LEU A 113 -9.19 6.47 9.22
C LEU A 113 -8.88 5.02 9.60
N LEU A 114 -9.88 4.34 10.17
CA LEU A 114 -9.87 2.89 10.34
C LEU A 114 -11.07 2.31 9.60
N PHE A 115 -10.84 1.70 8.44
CA PHE A 115 -11.87 0.99 7.70
C PHE A 115 -12.10 -0.39 8.31
N THR A 116 -13.30 -0.62 8.82
CA THR A 116 -13.72 -1.96 9.23
C THR A 116 -13.95 -2.86 8.02
N PRO A 117 -14.02 -4.19 8.16
CA PRO A 117 -14.26 -5.08 7.03
C PRO A 117 -15.58 -4.73 6.31
N GLY A 118 -15.50 -4.47 5.01
CA GLY A 118 -16.65 -4.04 4.20
C GLY A 118 -16.23 -3.56 2.81
N VAL A 119 -17.23 -3.33 1.95
CA VAL A 119 -17.08 -2.72 0.62
C VAL A 119 -17.74 -1.35 0.66
N TYR A 120 -16.98 -0.31 0.33
CA TYR A 120 -17.33 1.10 0.50
C TYR A 120 -17.37 1.77 -0.86
N HIS A 121 -18.56 2.10 -1.33
CA HIS A 121 -18.75 2.93 -2.51
C HIS A 121 -18.58 4.40 -2.15
N ILE A 122 -17.84 5.14 -2.97
CA ILE A 122 -17.61 6.57 -2.80
C ILE A 122 -17.93 7.35 -4.09
N ASP A 123 -18.52 8.53 -3.94
CA ASP A 123 -18.94 9.40 -5.05
C ASP A 123 -18.05 10.64 -5.24
N GLN A 124 -17.00 10.75 -4.41
CA GLN A 124 -15.98 11.78 -4.45
C GLN A 124 -14.68 11.20 -3.90
N THR A 125 -13.55 11.76 -4.33
CA THR A 125 -12.21 11.37 -3.89
C THR A 125 -12.06 11.52 -2.37
N ILE A 126 -11.39 10.55 -1.73
CA ILE A 126 -10.93 10.69 -0.34
C ILE A 126 -9.63 11.52 -0.35
N GLU A 127 -9.65 12.65 0.34
CA GLU A 127 -8.54 13.62 0.32
C GLU A 127 -7.73 13.54 1.62
N VAL A 128 -6.52 12.99 1.57
CA VAL A 128 -5.61 12.87 2.71
C VAL A 128 -4.56 13.97 2.63
N ASP A 129 -4.84 15.11 3.25
CA ASP A 129 -4.04 16.33 3.15
C ASP A 129 -3.20 16.66 4.40
N ARG A 130 -3.42 15.93 5.49
CA ARG A 130 -2.73 16.15 6.77
C ARG A 130 -1.56 15.19 6.94
N ALA A 131 -0.38 15.75 7.24
CA ALA A 131 0.81 14.98 7.59
C ALA A 131 0.54 13.97 8.72
N ASN A 132 1.21 12.82 8.66
CA ASN A 132 1.10 11.70 9.61
C ASN A 132 -0.30 11.07 9.71
N THR A 133 -1.18 11.31 8.74
CA THR A 133 -2.48 10.63 8.70
C THR A 133 -2.29 9.14 8.47
N VAL A 134 -3.05 8.35 9.23
CA VAL A 134 -3.09 6.89 9.10
C VAL A 134 -4.41 6.49 8.46
N VAL A 135 -4.32 5.70 7.39
CA VAL A 135 -5.47 5.04 6.77
C VAL A 135 -5.24 3.54 6.86
N LEU A 136 -5.94 2.89 7.80
CA LEU A 136 -5.78 1.47 8.09
C LEU A 136 -7.06 0.70 7.75
N GLY A 137 -6.96 -0.30 6.89
CA GLY A 137 -8.01 -1.26 6.58
C GLY A 137 -7.89 -2.54 7.40
N LEU A 138 -9.04 -3.11 7.75
CA LEU A 138 -9.17 -4.41 8.40
C LEU A 138 -9.93 -5.37 7.48
N GLY A 139 -9.47 -6.62 7.39
CA GLY A 139 -10.20 -7.69 6.70
C GLY A 139 -10.45 -7.44 5.21
N LEU A 140 -9.45 -6.89 4.49
CA LEU A 140 -9.59 -6.44 3.09
C LEU A 140 -10.75 -5.47 2.88
N ALA A 141 -10.83 -4.44 3.73
CA ALA A 141 -11.69 -3.29 3.47
C ALA A 141 -11.47 -2.80 2.04
N THR A 142 -12.55 -2.67 1.28
CA THR A 142 -12.51 -2.39 -0.16
C THR A 142 -13.18 -1.07 -0.46
N ILE A 143 -12.52 -0.17 -1.20
CA ILE A 143 -13.05 1.12 -1.64
C ILE A 143 -13.33 1.02 -3.13
N ILE A 144 -14.55 1.38 -3.54
CA ILE A 144 -14.98 1.42 -4.94
C ILE A 144 -15.36 2.86 -5.31
N PRO A 145 -14.61 3.53 -6.20
CA PRO A 145 -14.99 4.84 -6.69
C PRO A 145 -16.10 4.72 -7.74
N ASP A 146 -17.21 5.41 -7.50
CA ASP A 146 -18.36 5.51 -8.41
C ASP A 146 -18.23 6.73 -9.32
N GLY A 147 -18.87 6.69 -10.49
CA GLY A 147 -18.95 7.86 -11.37
C GLY A 147 -17.63 8.30 -12.04
N GLY A 148 -16.57 7.50 -11.93
CA GLY A 148 -15.26 7.80 -12.52
C GLY A 148 -14.43 8.79 -11.70
N VAL A 149 -14.78 8.98 -10.42
CA VAL A 149 -13.89 9.68 -9.49
C VAL A 149 -12.65 8.85 -9.19
N ASP A 150 -11.62 9.49 -8.67
CA ASP A 150 -10.46 8.80 -8.14
C ASP A 150 -10.79 8.28 -6.73
N ALA A 151 -10.17 7.18 -6.28
CA ALA A 151 -10.53 6.64 -4.97
C ALA A 151 -9.92 7.47 -3.83
N MET A 152 -8.64 7.84 -3.97
CA MET A 152 -7.92 8.55 -2.93
C MET A 152 -6.75 9.36 -3.49
N HIS A 153 -6.62 10.60 -3.04
CA HIS A 153 -5.42 11.43 -3.22
C HIS A 153 -4.76 11.67 -1.86
N VAL A 154 -3.45 11.54 -1.82
CA VAL A 154 -2.62 11.96 -0.69
C VAL A 154 -1.87 13.21 -1.11
N ALA A 155 -1.94 14.29 -0.33
CA ALA A 155 -1.19 15.50 -0.61
C ALA A 155 0.33 15.28 -0.45
N ASP A 156 1.13 16.22 -0.94
CA ASP A 156 2.59 16.23 -0.79
C ASP A 156 3.00 16.60 0.65
N VAL A 157 2.79 15.66 1.58
CA VAL A 157 2.97 15.85 3.03
C VAL A 157 3.67 14.65 3.67
N ASP A 158 4.38 14.91 4.77
CA ASP A 158 5.13 13.89 5.50
C ASP A 158 4.24 12.77 6.08
N GLY A 159 4.76 11.55 6.04
CA GLY A 159 4.47 10.53 7.03
C GLY A 159 3.09 9.87 6.94
N VAL A 160 2.35 10.07 5.85
CA VAL A 160 1.07 9.38 5.65
C VAL A 160 1.31 7.87 5.59
N ARG A 161 0.39 7.09 6.15
CA ARG A 161 0.49 5.63 6.20
C ARG A 161 -0.79 5.00 5.68
N LEU A 162 -0.72 4.48 4.47
CA LEU A 162 -1.78 3.71 3.82
C LEU A 162 -1.51 2.22 4.07
N ALA A 163 -2.47 1.52 4.69
CA ALA A 163 -2.25 0.16 5.14
C ALA A 163 -3.47 -0.76 5.01
N GLY A 164 -3.37 -1.88 4.29
CA GLY A 164 -4.29 -3.02 4.44
C GLY A 164 -5.68 -2.86 3.83
N PHE A 165 -5.80 -2.23 2.67
CA PHE A 165 -7.09 -2.07 1.97
C PHE A 165 -6.95 -2.33 0.47
N LEU A 166 -8.08 -2.64 -0.16
CA LEU A 166 -8.22 -2.81 -1.60
C LEU A 166 -8.90 -1.57 -2.19
N ILE A 167 -8.39 -1.06 -3.31
CA ILE A 167 -9.15 -0.17 -4.19
C ILE A 167 -9.60 -1.01 -5.39
N ASP A 168 -10.90 -1.11 -5.58
CA ASP A 168 -11.52 -1.90 -6.65
C ASP A 168 -12.22 -0.96 -7.63
N ALA A 169 -11.75 -0.93 -8.87
CA ALA A 169 -12.17 0.08 -9.85
C ALA A 169 -13.67 -0.03 -10.18
N GLY A 170 -14.35 1.12 -10.20
CA GLY A 170 -15.73 1.21 -10.68
C GLY A 170 -15.86 1.00 -12.19
N PRO A 171 -17.09 0.79 -12.70
CA PRO A 171 -17.34 0.54 -14.12
C PRO A 171 -17.10 1.76 -15.01
N VAL A 172 -17.15 2.96 -14.44
CA VAL A 172 -16.81 4.22 -15.11
C VAL A 172 -15.33 4.48 -14.87
N ASN A 173 -14.58 4.79 -15.94
CA ASN A 173 -13.13 4.96 -15.89
C ASN A 173 -12.70 6.10 -14.95
N SER A 174 -11.95 5.78 -13.91
CA SER A 174 -11.19 6.75 -13.11
C SER A 174 -9.93 7.19 -13.86
N ASP A 175 -9.49 8.43 -13.66
CA ASP A 175 -8.21 8.89 -14.22
C ASP A 175 -7.05 8.24 -13.47
N THR A 176 -7.07 8.31 -12.14
CA THR A 176 -6.08 7.68 -11.25
C THR A 176 -6.75 7.06 -10.03
N LEU A 177 -6.65 5.75 -9.78
CA LEU A 177 -7.30 5.18 -8.58
C LEU A 177 -6.67 5.68 -7.27
N LEU A 178 -5.33 5.69 -7.18
CA LEU A 178 -4.58 6.22 -6.05
C LEU A 178 -3.47 7.17 -6.52
N ARG A 179 -3.47 8.41 -6.03
CA ARG A 179 -2.37 9.35 -6.22
C ARG A 179 -1.69 9.65 -4.89
N ILE A 180 -0.36 9.57 -4.84
CA ILE A 180 0.46 9.95 -3.69
C ILE A 180 1.33 11.13 -4.07
N GLY A 181 1.03 12.31 -3.53
CA GLY A 181 1.66 13.58 -3.87
C GLY A 181 0.88 14.38 -4.91
N THR A 182 1.39 15.57 -5.20
CA THR A 182 0.84 16.46 -6.24
C THR A 182 1.76 16.48 -7.46
N PRO A 183 1.23 16.51 -8.70
CA PRO A 183 2.08 16.56 -9.90
C PRO A 183 3.08 17.72 -9.87
N GLY A 184 4.36 17.40 -10.07
CA GLY A 184 5.46 18.37 -9.99
C GLY A 184 5.86 18.78 -8.57
N GLY A 185 5.41 18.04 -7.54
CA GLY A 185 5.99 18.07 -6.20
C GLY A 185 7.47 17.67 -6.23
N ASN A 186 8.25 18.20 -5.29
CA ASN A 186 9.68 17.96 -5.16
C ASN A 186 10.16 18.16 -3.72
N ALA A 187 9.25 17.99 -2.76
CA ALA A 187 9.56 18.08 -1.35
C ALA A 187 10.25 16.78 -0.91
N ASP A 188 11.42 16.90 -0.29
CA ASP A 188 12.12 15.79 0.35
C ASP A 188 11.36 15.32 1.59
N HIS A 189 10.95 14.05 1.59
CA HIS A 189 10.24 13.39 2.68
C HIS A 189 11.09 12.29 3.33
N SER A 190 12.38 12.18 3.01
CA SER A 190 13.29 11.11 3.45
C SER A 190 13.29 10.90 4.96
N ALA A 191 13.10 11.95 5.76
CA ALA A 191 13.01 11.88 7.22
C ALA A 191 11.76 11.12 7.70
N ASN A 192 10.61 11.35 7.08
CA ASN A 192 9.31 10.78 7.43
C ASN A 192 8.48 10.52 6.16
N PRO A 193 8.83 9.51 5.36
CA PRO A 193 8.22 9.31 4.06
C PRO A 193 6.77 8.86 4.19
N THR A 194 5.96 9.09 3.17
CA THR A 194 4.67 8.40 3.02
C THR A 194 4.91 6.91 2.74
N THR A 195 4.05 6.02 3.26
CA THR A 195 4.17 4.57 3.04
C THR A 195 2.86 3.95 2.57
N MET A 196 2.97 3.08 1.57
CA MET A 196 1.89 2.25 1.03
C MET A 196 2.20 0.78 1.35
N GLN A 197 1.36 0.13 2.16
CA GLN A 197 1.61 -1.24 2.65
C GLN A 197 0.37 -2.11 2.61
N ASP A 198 0.43 -3.27 1.95
CA ASP A 198 -0.77 -4.11 1.74
C ASP A 198 -1.94 -3.30 1.14
N VAL A 199 -1.63 -2.35 0.26
CA VAL A 199 -2.64 -1.63 -0.52
C VAL A 199 -2.71 -2.33 -1.86
N PHE A 200 -3.89 -2.84 -2.20
CA PHE A 200 -4.10 -3.62 -3.40
C PHE A 200 -4.97 -2.84 -4.38
N ILE A 201 -4.77 -3.07 -5.67
CA ILE A 201 -5.63 -2.53 -6.72
C ILE A 201 -6.22 -3.69 -7.52
N ARG A 202 -7.53 -3.62 -7.79
CA ARG A 202 -8.20 -4.52 -8.72
C ARG A 202 -8.92 -3.71 -9.81
N VAL A 203 -8.74 -4.12 -11.06
CA VAL A 203 -9.48 -3.56 -12.21
C VAL A 203 -10.24 -4.68 -12.93
N GLY A 204 -11.51 -4.87 -12.58
CA GLY A 204 -12.39 -5.90 -13.11
C GLY A 204 -12.44 -7.19 -12.26
N GLY A 205 -13.05 -8.25 -12.80
CA GLY A 205 -13.14 -9.59 -12.19
C GLY A 205 -14.38 -9.79 -11.31
N ALA A 206 -14.89 -8.73 -10.68
CA ALA A 206 -16.17 -8.70 -9.94
C ALA A 206 -17.25 -7.88 -10.68
N GLY A 207 -17.16 -7.82 -12.02
CA GLY A 207 -17.85 -6.85 -12.85
C GLY A 207 -16.84 -6.02 -13.66
N PRO A 208 -17.29 -5.19 -14.61
CA PRO A 208 -16.38 -4.32 -15.35
C PRO A 208 -15.82 -3.25 -14.42
N GLY A 209 -14.51 -3.00 -14.50
CA GLY A 209 -13.83 -1.93 -13.80
C GLY A 209 -12.80 -1.29 -14.73
N LYS A 210 -12.60 0.03 -14.67
CA LYS A 210 -11.66 0.74 -15.57
C LYS A 210 -10.90 1.83 -14.83
N ALA A 211 -9.62 2.00 -15.19
CA ALA A 211 -8.79 3.10 -14.74
C ALA A 211 -7.73 3.42 -15.80
N THR A 212 -7.35 4.68 -15.96
CA THR A 212 -6.24 5.04 -16.85
C THR A 212 -4.90 4.71 -16.18
N ASP A 213 -4.66 5.27 -15.00
CA ASP A 213 -3.55 4.95 -14.12
C ASP A 213 -4.10 4.28 -12.83
N SER A 214 -3.53 3.16 -12.39
CA SER A 214 -3.97 2.54 -11.13
C SER A 214 -3.33 3.23 -9.92
N VAL A 215 -2.01 3.42 -9.92
CA VAL A 215 -1.29 4.15 -8.88
C VAL A 215 -0.32 5.12 -9.52
N VAL A 216 -0.33 6.37 -9.04
CA VAL A 216 0.67 7.39 -9.41
C VAL A 216 1.36 7.89 -8.15
N ILE A 217 2.69 7.80 -8.12
CA ILE A 217 3.54 8.30 -7.05
C ILE A 217 4.27 9.53 -7.56
N GLU A 218 3.82 10.69 -7.11
CA GLU A 218 4.42 12.00 -7.39
C GLU A 218 5.40 12.42 -6.29
N SER A 219 5.10 12.13 -5.02
CA SER A 219 5.98 12.51 -3.90
C SER A 219 7.29 11.72 -3.89
N ASP A 220 8.37 12.41 -3.50
CA ASP A 220 9.69 11.81 -3.28
C ASP A 220 9.67 10.89 -2.04
N ASP A 221 10.64 9.97 -1.96
CA ASP A 221 10.92 9.09 -0.82
C ASP A 221 9.81 8.09 -0.42
N VAL A 222 8.71 8.00 -1.16
CA VAL A 222 7.60 7.10 -0.84
C VAL A 222 8.11 5.65 -0.74
N LEU A 223 7.72 4.95 0.33
CA LEU A 223 8.02 3.52 0.46
C LEU A 223 6.77 2.70 0.12
N VAL A 224 6.85 1.93 -0.95
CA VAL A 224 5.87 0.92 -1.35
C VAL A 224 6.35 -0.42 -0.81
N ASP A 225 5.74 -0.90 0.27
CA ASP A 225 6.15 -2.14 0.92
C ASP A 225 4.99 -3.13 0.93
N HIS A 226 5.04 -4.05 -0.05
CA HIS A 226 3.99 -4.94 -0.50
C HIS A 226 2.78 -4.23 -1.11
N THR A 227 2.63 -4.41 -2.42
CA THR A 227 1.44 -4.04 -3.19
C THR A 227 1.17 -5.11 -4.24
N TRP A 228 -0.10 -5.27 -4.59
CA TRP A 228 -0.50 -6.02 -5.77
C TRP A 228 -1.48 -5.17 -6.58
N ILE A 229 -1.01 -4.74 -7.75
CA ILE A 229 -1.75 -3.88 -8.67
C ILE A 229 -2.15 -4.76 -9.86
N TRP A 230 -3.41 -5.17 -9.90
CA TRP A 230 -3.85 -6.25 -10.78
C TRP A 230 -5.01 -5.82 -11.66
N ARG A 231 -4.76 -5.77 -12.98
CA ARG A 231 -5.83 -5.78 -13.96
C ARG A 231 -6.32 -7.21 -14.13
N ALA A 232 -7.62 -7.43 -13.92
CA ALA A 232 -8.15 -8.79 -13.86
C ALA A 232 -7.93 -9.58 -15.16
N ASP A 233 -7.35 -10.78 -15.05
CA ASP A 233 -7.22 -11.75 -16.15
C ASP A 233 -8.37 -12.77 -16.19
N HIS A 234 -9.18 -12.86 -15.13
CA HIS A 234 -10.30 -13.78 -15.00
C HIS A 234 -11.45 -13.20 -14.15
N GLY A 235 -12.61 -13.87 -14.18
CA GLY A 235 -13.84 -13.42 -13.51
C GLY A 235 -14.80 -12.70 -14.46
N GLU A 236 -15.81 -12.04 -13.89
CA GLU A 236 -16.79 -11.29 -14.68
C GLU A 236 -16.26 -9.91 -15.07
N GLY A 237 -16.67 -9.40 -16.24
CA GLY A 237 -16.27 -8.07 -16.71
C GLY A 237 -14.82 -7.96 -17.19
N VAL A 238 -14.18 -9.08 -17.56
CA VAL A 238 -12.81 -9.11 -18.07
C VAL A 238 -12.77 -9.14 -19.61
N GLY A 239 -11.86 -8.36 -20.20
CA GLY A 239 -11.61 -8.32 -21.62
C GLY A 239 -10.74 -7.14 -22.01
N TRP A 240 -10.13 -7.16 -23.20
CA TRP A 240 -9.19 -6.12 -23.65
C TRP A 240 -9.72 -4.70 -23.47
N GLU A 241 -11.00 -4.46 -23.82
CA GLU A 241 -11.70 -3.19 -23.63
C GLU A 241 -12.66 -3.18 -22.43
N THR A 242 -13.07 -4.34 -21.90
CA THR A 242 -14.09 -4.45 -20.85
C THR A 242 -13.56 -3.94 -19.52
N ASN A 243 -12.36 -4.37 -19.13
CA ASN A 243 -11.63 -3.88 -17.96
C ASN A 243 -10.31 -3.21 -18.37
N ARG A 244 -10.34 -2.39 -19.42
CA ARG A 244 -9.15 -1.71 -19.89
C ARG A 244 -8.52 -0.90 -18.76
N ALA A 245 -7.24 -1.15 -18.54
CA ALA A 245 -6.39 -0.38 -17.65
C ALA A 245 -5.04 -0.19 -18.32
N ASP A 246 -4.70 1.05 -18.68
CA ASP A 246 -3.53 1.31 -19.51
C ASP A 246 -2.23 1.17 -18.70
N TYR A 247 -2.18 1.72 -17.48
CA TYR A 247 -0.96 1.75 -16.68
C TYR A 247 -1.18 1.30 -15.23
N GLY A 248 -0.26 0.49 -14.70
CA GLY A 248 -0.33 -0.04 -13.34
C GLY A 248 0.21 0.94 -12.31
N LEU A 249 1.53 1.04 -12.22
CA LEU A 249 2.21 1.96 -11.31
C LEU A 249 3.04 2.96 -12.11
N ARG A 250 2.79 4.27 -11.96
CA ARG A 250 3.69 5.31 -12.45
C ARG A 250 4.44 5.93 -11.28
N VAL A 251 5.77 5.93 -11.34
CA VAL A 251 6.64 6.55 -10.35
C VAL A 251 7.32 7.77 -10.98
N ASN A 252 6.92 8.95 -10.53
CA ASN A 252 7.50 10.23 -10.96
C ASN A 252 8.42 10.83 -9.90
N GLY A 253 8.14 10.58 -8.61
CA GLY A 253 8.96 11.06 -7.49
C GLY A 253 10.35 10.43 -7.45
N ASP A 254 11.31 11.19 -6.92
CA ASP A 254 12.69 10.77 -6.71
C ASP A 254 12.81 9.90 -5.44
N ASP A 255 13.82 9.02 -5.39
CA ASP A 255 14.15 8.19 -4.23
C ASP A 255 13.03 7.28 -3.66
N VAL A 256 12.01 6.98 -4.48
CA VAL A 256 10.95 6.02 -4.16
C VAL A 256 11.51 4.60 -4.04
N LEU A 257 11.14 3.88 -2.97
CA LEU A 257 11.58 2.51 -2.71
C LEU A 257 10.40 1.54 -2.75
N ALA A 258 10.47 0.53 -3.63
CA ALA A 258 9.52 -0.56 -3.68
C ALA A 258 10.12 -1.89 -3.17
N THR A 259 9.50 -2.49 -2.17
CA THR A 259 9.85 -3.81 -1.61
C THR A 259 8.65 -4.75 -1.70
N GLY A 260 8.74 -5.80 -2.54
CA GLY A 260 7.62 -6.70 -2.80
C GLY A 260 6.56 -6.08 -3.73
N LEU A 261 6.99 -5.66 -4.92
CA LEU A 261 6.15 -5.07 -5.96
C LEU A 261 5.57 -6.16 -6.89
N PHE A 262 4.25 -6.25 -6.97
CA PHE A 262 3.53 -7.15 -7.87
C PHE A 262 2.58 -6.32 -8.75
N VAL A 263 2.78 -6.32 -10.07
CA VAL A 263 1.94 -5.57 -11.02
C VAL A 263 1.70 -6.39 -12.27
N GLU A 264 0.44 -6.54 -12.68
CA GLU A 264 0.09 -7.53 -13.69
C GLU A 264 -1.02 -7.09 -14.67
N HIS A 265 -0.81 -7.47 -15.92
CA HIS A 265 -1.79 -7.57 -17.01
C HIS A 265 -2.28 -6.25 -17.59
N PHE A 266 -1.58 -5.14 -17.40
CA PHE A 266 -1.98 -3.85 -17.95
C PHE A 266 -1.92 -3.82 -19.48
N ASN A 267 -2.76 -3.00 -20.10
CA ASN A 267 -2.80 -2.89 -21.56
C ASN A 267 -1.54 -2.25 -22.14
N LYS A 268 -0.81 -1.45 -21.34
CA LYS A 268 0.48 -0.84 -21.71
C LYS A 268 1.55 -1.21 -20.68
N TYR A 269 2.14 -0.23 -20.00
CA TYR A 269 3.21 -0.48 -19.02
C TYR A 269 2.61 -0.83 -17.67
N ASP A 270 2.97 -2.01 -17.16
CA ASP A 270 2.64 -2.41 -15.80
C ASP A 270 3.31 -1.46 -14.77
N VAL A 271 4.57 -1.09 -14.99
CA VAL A 271 5.34 -0.09 -14.21
C VAL A 271 6.06 0.87 -15.15
#